data_AF-K9SG72-F1
#
_entry.id   AF-K9SG72-F1
#
_cell.length_a   1.000
_cell.length_b   1.000
_cell.length_c   1.000
_cell.angle_alpha   90.00
_cell.angle_beta   90.00
_cell.angle_gamma   90.00
#
_symmetry.space_group_name_H-M   'P 1'
#
loop_
_entity.id
_entity.type
_entity.pdbx_description
1 polymer ?
#
loop_
_entity_poly.entity_id
_entity_poly.type
_entity_poly.pdbx_seq_one_letter_code
_entity_poly.pdbx_strand_id
1 'polypeptide(L)' 'MEASDFISYLCTISKLDPDKFKVKFVEQHTVRVDCVNYQAAQYAWKYRRLLSPAQIQVYVNNQLFAEKLN' A
#
# COMPACT_ATOMS: atom_id res chain seq x y z
N MET A 1 2.68 1.68 13.66
CA MET A 1 2.43 0.42 12.94
C MET A 1 3.61 0.20 12.02
N GLU A 2 4.21 -0.98 12.00
CA GLU A 2 5.27 -1.27 11.03
C GLU A 2 4.68 -1.60 9.65
N ALA A 3 5.48 -1.52 8.59
CA ALA A 3 4.98 -1.77 7.25
C ALA A 3 4.54 -3.24 7.03
N SER A 4 5.13 -4.18 7.78
CA SER A 4 4.72 -5.59 7.87
C SER A 4 3.31 -5.73 8.45
N ASP A 5 3.04 -5.09 9.60
CA ASP A 5 1.72 -5.09 10.24
C ASP A 5 0.65 -4.47 9.34
N PHE A 6 1.03 -3.46 8.56
CA PHE A 6 0.13 -2.81 7.61
C PHE A 6 -0.37 -3.75 6.52
N ILE A 7 0.49 -4.61 5.96
CA ILE A 7 0.07 -5.59 4.96
C ILE A 7 -0.82 -6.66 5.58
N SER A 8 -0.47 -7.17 6.75
CA SER A 8 -1.33 -8.10 7.48
C SER A 8 -2.71 -7.50 7.74
N TYR A 9 -2.77 -6.24 8.17
CA TYR A 9 -4.02 -5.50 8.35
C TYR A 9 -4.82 -5.35 7.05
N LEU A 10 -4.17 -4.94 5.96
CA LEU A 10 -4.82 -4.86 4.65
C LEU A 10 -5.42 -6.21 4.23
N CYS A 11 -4.67 -7.30 4.38
CA CYS A 11 -5.14 -8.64 4.02
C CYS A 11 -6.34 -9.07 4.87
N THR A 12 -6.33 -8.77 6.17
CA THR A 12 -7.46 -9.07 7.07
C THR A 12 -8.74 -8.30 6.69
N ILE A 13 -8.66 -6.99 6.47
CA ILE A 13 -9.85 -6.16 6.23
C ILE A 13 -10.41 -6.31 4.81
N SER A 14 -9.54 -6.56 3.83
CA SER A 14 -9.92 -6.62 2.42
C SER A 14 -10.11 -8.05 1.92
N LYS A 15 -9.84 -9.06 2.76
CA LYS A 15 -9.77 -10.48 2.39
C LYS A 15 -8.89 -10.70 1.15
N LEU A 16 -7.90 -9.84 0.96
CA LEU A 16 -6.95 -9.95 -0.13
C LEU A 16 -5.78 -10.83 0.29
N ASP A 17 -5.27 -11.55 -0.69
CA ASP A 17 -4.11 -12.40 -0.51
C ASP A 17 -2.85 -11.54 -0.30
N PRO A 18 -2.00 -11.81 0.70
CA PRO A 18 -0.76 -11.08 0.93
C PRO A 18 0.18 -11.06 -0.29
N ASP A 19 0.14 -12.08 -1.15
CA ASP A 19 0.93 -12.11 -2.39
C ASP A 19 0.52 -11.02 -3.40
N LYS A 20 -0.60 -10.34 -3.17
CA LYS A 20 -1.05 -9.19 -3.97
C LYS A 20 -0.29 -7.90 -3.66
N PHE A 21 0.51 -7.89 -2.59
CA PHE A 21 1.26 -6.74 -2.11
C PHE A 21 2.75 -7.06 -1.97
N LYS A 22 3.61 -6.15 -2.44
CA LYS A 22 5.03 -6.16 -2.11
C LYS A 22 5.40 -4.81 -1.52
N VAL A 23 6.02 -4.82 -0.35
CA VAL A 23 6.42 -3.60 0.36
C VAL A 23 7.93 -3.42 0.27
N LYS A 24 8.35 -2.18 0.02
CA LYS A 24 9.75 -1.77 0.01
C LYS A 24 9.88 -0.45 0.76
N PHE A 25 10.91 -0.34 1.59
CA PHE A 25 11.31 0.94 2.17
C PHE A 25 12.18 1.67 1.15
N VAL A 26 11.79 2.89 0.78
CA VAL A 26 12.53 3.69 -0.21
C VAL A 26 13.38 4.75 0.50
N GLU A 27 12.88 5.30 1.61
CA GLU A 27 13.55 6.28 2.46
C GLU A 27 13.13 6.10 3.93
N GLN A 28 13.78 6.80 4.88
CA GLN A 28 13.50 6.68 6.33
C GLN A 28 12.02 6.86 6.69
N HIS A 29 11.26 7.61 5.89
CA HIS A 29 9.83 7.86 6.10
C HIS A 29 8.97 7.52 4.88
N THR A 30 9.50 6.83 3.87
CA THR A 30 8.76 6.54 2.63
C THR A 30 8.64 5.04 2.40
N VAL A 31 7.40 4.55 2.36
CA VAL A 31 7.05 3.15 2.11
C VAL A 31 6.43 3.02 0.73
N ARG A 32 7.04 2.20 -0.14
CA ARG A 32 6.49 1.81 -1.43
C ARG A 32 5.70 0.52 -1.31
N VAL A 33 4.47 0.52 -1.80
CA VAL A 33 3.59 -0.65 -1.87
C VAL A 33 3.32 -0.96 -3.33
N ASP A 34 3.96 -1.99 -3.86
CA ASP A 34 3.70 -2.53 -5.19
C ASP A 34 2.49 -3.48 -5.11
N CYS A 35 1.39 -3.12 -5.76
CA CYS A 35 0.17 -3.90 -5.86
C CYS A 35 0.08 -4.59 -7.22
N VAL A 36 -0.41 -5.84 -7.25
CA VAL A 36 -0.56 -6.58 -8.51
C VAL A 36 -1.78 -6.15 -9.35
N ASN A 37 -2.75 -5.47 -8.74
CA ASN A 37 -3.94 -4.99 -9.43
C ASN A 37 -4.49 -3.70 -8.80
N TYR A 38 -5.42 -3.05 -9.51
CA TYR A 38 -6.04 -1.79 -9.10
C TYR A 38 -6.86 -1.92 -7.81
N GLN A 39 -7.52 -3.05 -7.58
CA GLN A 39 -8.31 -3.28 -6.37
C GLN A 39 -7.42 -3.23 -5.13
N ALA A 40 -6.31 -3.97 -5.12
CA ALA A 40 -5.33 -3.96 -4.04
C ALA A 40 -4.77 -2.55 -3.80
N ALA A 41 -4.47 -1.80 -4.87
CA ALA A 41 -3.98 -0.43 -4.76
C ALA A 41 -5.01 0.55 -4.16
N GLN A 42 -6.30 0.43 -4.50
CA GLN A 42 -7.36 1.23 -3.87
C GLN A 42 -7.41 0.98 -2.36
N TYR A 43 -7.29 -0.28 -1.91
CA TYR A 43 -7.24 -0.60 -0.48
C TYR A 43 -5.99 -0.02 0.19
N ALA A 44 -4.81 -0.24 -0.37
CA ALA A 44 -3.56 0.32 0.16
C ALA A 44 -3.64 1.86 0.25
N TRP A 45 -4.20 2.52 -0.76
CA TRP A 45 -4.38 3.97 -0.77
C TRP A 45 -5.39 4.45 0.28
N LYS A 46 -6.54 3.77 0.41
CA LYS A 46 -7.59 4.10 1.39
C LYS A 46 -7.06 4.08 2.82
N TYR A 47 -6.24 3.09 3.17
CA TYR A 47 -5.73 2.91 4.54
C TYR A 47 -4.35 3.53 4.77
N ARG A 48 -3.82 4.29 3.81
CA ARG A 48 -2.45 4.82 3.88
C ARG A 48 -2.13 5.68 5.11
N ARG A 49 -3.15 6.32 5.68
CA ARG A 49 -3.01 7.18 6.87
C ARG A 49 -2.63 6.41 8.13
N LEU A 50 -2.82 5.09 8.16
CA LEU A 50 -2.51 4.24 9.30
C LEU A 50 -1.00 4.08 9.55
N LEU A 51 -0.16 4.35 8.54
CA LEU A 51 1.29 4.32 8.65
C LEU A 51 1.91 5.68 9.02
N SER A 52 1.12 6.67 9.42
CA SER A 52 1.63 7.97 9.88
C SER A 52 2.68 7.79 11.01
N PRO A 53 3.87 8.42 10.92
CA PRO A 53 4.21 9.54 10.02
C PRO A 53 4.78 9.14 8.64
N ALA A 54 4.88 7.85 8.29
CA ALA A 54 5.43 7.44 7.01
C ALA A 54 4.52 7.81 5.82
N GLN A 55 5.14 8.35 4.77
CA GLN A 55 4.53 8.58 3.47
C GLN A 55 4.42 7.25 2.72
N ILE A 56 3.20 6.85 2.34
CA ILE A 56 2.99 5.69 1.47
C ILE A 56 2.89 6.12 0.02
N GLN A 57 3.66 5.46 -0.84
CA GLN A 57 3.53 5.49 -2.29
C GLN A 57 3.00 4.15 -2.79
N VAL A 58 1.80 4.14 -3.35
CA VAL A 58 1.18 2.92 -3.88
C VAL A 58 1.47 2.83 -5.38
N TYR A 59 1.80 1.64 -5.89
CA TYR A 59 2.10 1.40 -7.30
C TYR A 59 1.26 0.23 -7.83
N VAL A 60 0.90 0.27 -9.12
CA VAL A 60 0.30 -0.87 -9.85
C VAL A 60 1.08 -1.04 -11.14
N ASN A 61 1.54 -2.25 -11.44
CA ASN A 61 2.36 -2.52 -12.64
C ASN A 61 3.54 -1.54 -12.79
N ASN A 62 4.26 -1.26 -11.70
CA ASN A 62 5.35 -0.29 -11.61
C ASN A 62 4.99 1.18 -11.92
N GLN A 63 3.72 1.53 -12.06
CA GLN A 63 3.25 2.91 -12.21
C GLN A 63 2.68 3.42 -10.89
N LEU A 64 2.99 4.67 -10.53
CA LEU A 64 2.46 5.28 -9.31
C LEU A 64 0.93 5.33 -9.40
N PHE A 65 0.27 4.74 -8.39
CA PHE A 65 -1.17 4.84 -8.21
C PHE A 65 -1.51 6.25 -7.75
N ALA A 66 -1.61 7.16 -8.71
CA ALA A 66 -2.30 8.42 -8.53
C ALA A 66 -3.77 8.11 -8.75
N GLU A 67 -4.52 7.91 -7.67
CA GLU A 67 -5.98 8.03 -7.77
C GLU A 67 -6.21 9.44 -8.32
N LYS A 68 -6.67 9.57 -9.58
CA LYS A 68 -7.03 10.87 -10.13
C LYS A 68 -8.01 11.47 -9.12
N LEU A 69 -7.58 12.52 -8.42
CA LEU A 69 -8.46 13.42 -7.69
C LEU A 69 -9.44 13.94 -8.73
N ASN A 70 -10.59 13.29 -8.82
CA ASN A 70 -11.68 13.66 -9.70
C ASN A 70 -12.92 13.82 -8.83
#